data_AF-A0A2R6IUY8-F1
#
_entry.id   AF-A0A2R6IUY8-F1
#
_cell.length_a   1.000
_cell.length_b   1.000
_cell.length_c   1.000
_cell.angle_alpha   90.00
_cell.angle_beta   90.00
_cell.angle_gamma   90.00
#
_symmetry.space_group_name_H-M   'P 1'
#
loop_
_entity.id
_entity.type
_entity.pdbx_description
1 polymer ?
#
loop_
_entity_poly.entity_id
_entity_poly.type
_entity_poly.pdbx_seq_one_letter_code
_entity_poly.pdbx_strand_id
1 'polypeptide(L)' 'MMKRPLYHVVCRDCPTESLRHTEDGAAHAADGHAASTDHDVVFGRVDRPTQRATLGRVE' A
#
# COMPACT_ATOMS: atom_id res chain seq x y z
N MET A 1 -14.98 8.07 13.77
CA MET A 1 -13.94 8.25 12.73
C MET A 1 -14.04 7.08 11.75
N MET A 2 -14.55 7.28 10.54
CA MET A 2 -14.54 6.22 9.53
C MET A 2 -13.11 6.07 9.01
N LYS A 3 -12.49 4.89 9.21
CA LYS A 3 -11.17 4.57 8.63
C LYS A 3 -11.31 4.62 7.11
N ARG A 4 -10.82 5.69 6.47
CA ARG A 4 -10.77 5.79 5.01
C ARG A 4 -9.90 4.64 4.50
N PRO A 5 -10.35 3.87 3.49
CA PRO A 5 -9.55 2.79 2.94
C PRO A 5 -8.24 3.36 2.41
N LEU A 6 -7.14 2.68 2.72
CA LEU A 6 -5.81 3.01 2.24
C LEU A 6 -5.33 1.80 1.42
N TYR A 7 -4.76 2.08 0.27
CA TYR A 7 -4.22 1.09 -0.65
C TYR A 7 -2.73 1.36 -0.80
N HIS A 8 -1.94 0.32 -0.70
CA HIS A 8 -0.50 0.37 -0.87
C HIS A 8 -0.14 -0.26 -2.21
N VAL A 9 0.56 0.50 -3.04
CA VAL A 9 1.11 0.10 -4.34
C VAL A 9 2.60 -0.08 -4.17
N VAL A 10 3.12 -1.25 -4.54
CA VAL A 10 4.53 -1.63 -4.37
C VAL A 10 5.06 -2.21 -5.67
N CYS A 11 6.14 -1.64 -6.17
CA CYS A 11 6.98 -2.23 -7.20
C CYS A 11 7.90 -3.27 -6.56
N ARG A 12 7.98 -4.49 -7.10
CA ARG A 12 8.89 -5.52 -6.59
C ARG A 12 10.29 -5.44 -7.19
N ASP A 13 10.41 -4.82 -8.35
CA ASP A 13 11.67 -4.68 -9.06
C ASP A 13 12.46 -3.43 -8.63
N CYS A 14 11.76 -2.46 -8.06
CA CYS A 14 12.28 -1.12 -7.79
C CYS A 14 11.81 -0.59 -6.44
N PRO A 15 12.55 0.34 -5.78
CA PRO A 15 12.20 0.88 -4.46
C PRO A 15 11.02 1.87 -4.50
N THR A 16 10.15 1.76 -5.51
CA THR A 16 8.98 2.64 -5.68
C THR A 16 7.79 2.08 -4.92
N GLU A 17 7.30 2.84 -3.96
CA GLU A 17 6.06 2.56 -3.24
C GLU A 17 5.17 3.80 -3.18
N SER A 18 3.86 3.59 -3.09
CA SER A 18 2.89 4.69 -3.05
C SER A 18 1.61 4.32 -2.31
N LEU A 19 1.07 5.30 -1.58
CA LEU A 19 -0.19 5.15 -0.84
C LEU A 19 -1.32 5.92 -1.54
N ARG A 20 -2.46 5.24 -1.74
CA ARG A 20 -3.66 5.80 -2.38
C ARG A 20 -4.89 5.60 -1.50
N HIS A 21 -5.84 6.53 -1.59
CA HIS A 21 -7.07 6.49 -0.79
C HIS A 21 -8.26 5.85 -1.51
N THR A 22 -8.05 5.43 -2.76
CA THR A 22 -9.05 4.81 -3.63
C THR A 22 -8.43 3.56 -4.26
N GLU A 23 -9.25 2.54 -4.48
CA GLU A 23 -8.82 1.31 -5.15
C GLU A 23 -8.45 1.60 -6.60
N ASP A 24 -9.31 2.33 -7.30
CA ASP A 24 -9.10 2.74 -8.69
C ASP A 24 -7.79 3.51 -8.89
N GLY A 25 -7.48 4.44 -7.98
CA GLY A 25 -6.22 5.19 -8.03
C GLY A 25 -4.99 4.33 -7.73
N ALA A 26 -5.15 3.24 -6.98
CA ALA A 26 -4.08 2.27 -6.74
C ALA A 26 -3.88 1.37 -7.96
N ALA A 27 -4.96 0.88 -8.56
CA ALA A 27 -4.95 0.07 -9.77
C ALA A 27 -4.34 0.86 -10.95
N HIS A 28 -4.78 2.10 -11.16
CA HIS A 28 -4.24 2.96 -12.22
C HIS A 28 -2.74 3.25 -12.03
N ALA A 29 -2.29 3.46 -10.79
CA ALA A 29 -0.88 3.67 -10.52
C ALA A 29 -0.04 2.40 -10.74
N ALA A 30 -0.57 1.23 -10.38
CA ALA A 30 0.09 -0.05 -10.61
C ALA A 30 0.20 -0.35 -12.11
N ASP A 31 -0.90 -0.22 -12.85
CA ASP A 31 -0.98 -0.43 -14.29
C ASP A 31 -0.05 0.54 -15.05
N GLY A 32 -0.11 1.84 -14.75
CA GLY A 32 0.73 2.84 -15.41
C GLY A 32 2.23 2.63 -15.18
N HIS A 33 2.62 2.17 -13.98
CA HIS A 33 4.00 1.83 -13.70
C HIS A 33 4.41 0.55 -14.43
N ALA A 34 3.63 -0.52 -14.31
CA ALA A 34 3.89 -1.79 -15.00
C ALA A 34 3.99 -1.61 -16.52
N ALA A 35 3.10 -0.81 -17.13
CA ALA A 35 3.12 -0.54 -18.56
C ALA A 35 4.32 0.29 -19.02
N SER A 36 4.85 1.16 -18.16
CA SER A 36 5.99 2.03 -18.51
C SER A 36 7.35 1.36 -18.31
N THR A 37 7.44 0.42 -17.37
CA THR A 37 8.73 -0.15 -16.95
C THR A 37 8.80 -1.67 -17.07
N ASP A 38 7.72 -2.35 -17.42
CA ASP A 38 7.61 -3.83 -17.43
C ASP A 38 7.91 -4.46 -16.05
N HIS A 39 7.74 -3.70 -14.96
CA HIS A 39 8.00 -4.21 -13.60
C HIS A 39 6.80 -4.96 -13.02
N ASP A 40 7.07 -5.90 -12.11
CA ASP A 40 6.04 -6.52 -11.28
C ASP A 40 5.58 -5.51 -10.21
N VAL A 41 4.38 -4.95 -10.41
CA VAL A 41 3.76 -4.00 -9.49
C VAL A 41 2.49 -4.59 -8.92
N VAL A 42 2.42 -4.66 -7.59
CA VAL A 42 1.28 -5.19 -6.85
C VAL A 42 0.64 -4.09 -6.02
N PHE A 43 -0.68 -4.17 -5.83
CA PHE A 43 -1.38 -3.30 -4.90
C PHE A 43 -2.32 -4.08 -3.99
N GLY A 44 -2.51 -3.57 -2.77
CA GLY A 44 -3.40 -4.20 -1.79
C GLY A 44 -3.96 -3.18 -0.81
N ARG A 45 -5.15 -3.50 -0.26
CA ARG A 45 -5.75 -2.69 0.79
C ARG A 45 -4.99 -2.92 2.10
N VAL A 46 -4.58 -1.83 2.75
CA VAL A 46 -3.93 -1.85 4.06
C VAL A 46 -4.87 -1.22 5.08
N ASP A 47 -5.23 -1.98 6.12
CA ASP A 47 -5.81 -1.36 7.32
C ASP A 47 -4.65 -0.73 8.09
N ARG A 48 -4.80 0.53 8.52
CA ARG A 48 -3.83 1.10 9.45
C ARG A 48 -3.82 0.20 10.68
N PRO A 49 -2.67 -0.38 11.07
CA PRO A 49 -2.59 -1.06 12.35
C PRO A 49 -3.04 -0.04 13.39
N THR A 50 -4.14 -0.34 14.07
CA THR A 50 -4.55 0.43 15.24
C THR A 50 -3.32 0.34 16.16
N GLN A 51 -2.67 1.47 16.47
CA GLN A 51 -1.45 1.53 17.30
C GLN A 51 -1.72 1.12 18.77
N ARG A 52 -2.26 -0.08 18.98
CA ARG A 52 -2.40 -0.78 20.24
C ARG A 52 -1.82 -2.19 20.10
N ALA A 53 -0.67 -2.31 19.46
CA ALA A 53 0.25 -3.34 19.88
C ALA A 53 0.89 -2.79 21.16
N THR A 54 0.27 -3.07 22.30
CA THR A 54 0.90 -2.90 23.60
C THR A 54 2.21 -3.67 23.52
N LEU A 55 3.35 -2.97 23.43
CA LEU A 55 4.63 -3.58 23.74
C LEU A 55 4.52 -4.06 25.17
N GLY A 56 4.32 -5.37 25.33
CA GLY A 56 4.38 -6.02 26.63
C GLY A 56 5.72 -5.70 27.25
N ARG A 57 5.68 -4.98 28.36
CA ARG A 57 6.80 -4.78 29.27
C ARG A 57 7.38 -6.16 29.60
N VAL A 58 8.63 -6.41 29.26
CA VAL A 58 9.40 -7.52 29.84
C VAL A 58 9.70 -7.13 31.29
N GLU A 59 9.33 -8.00 32.22
CA GLU A 59 9.62 -7.86 33.65
C GLU A 59 11.09 -8.18 33.95
#